data_AF-A0A1A8JJY5-F1
#
_entry.id   AF-A0A1A8JJY5-F1
#
_cell.length_a   1.000
_cell.length_b   1.000
_cell.length_c   1.000
_cell.angle_alpha   90.00
_cell.angle_beta   90.00
_cell.angle_gamma   90.00
#
_symmetry.space_group_name_H-M   'P 1'
#
loop_
_entity.id
_entity.type
_entity.pdbx_description
1 polymer ?
#
loop_
_entity_poly.entity_id
_entity_poly.type
_entity_poly.pdbx_seq_one_letter_code
_entity_poly.pdbx_strand_id
1 'polypeptide(L)' 'QLLPQPLPGTVYDADHQCRLTFGEESQHCRDLSSTCAALWCTVTSSNGLLVCQTKNFPWADGTPCGDVGFCLAGQCLS' A
#
# COMPACT_ATOMS: atom_id res chain seq x y z
N GLN A 1 -25.30 2.92 -18.91
CA GLN A 1 -23.89 3.19 -19.20
C GLN A 1 -23.11 2.87 -17.93
N LEU A 2 -22.30 1.81 -17.93
CA LEU A 2 -21.44 1.50 -16.78
C LEU A 2 -20.28 2.51 -16.83
N LEU A 3 -20.19 3.36 -15.81
CA LEU A 3 -19.02 4.22 -15.65
C LEU A 3 -17.82 3.32 -15.31
N PRO A 4 -16.62 3.59 -15.85
CA PRO A 4 -15.42 2.91 -15.39
C PRO A 4 -15.32 3.08 -13.87
N GLN A 5 -15.25 1.98 -13.13
CA GLN A 5 -15.02 2.09 -11.71
C GLN A 5 -13.58 2.56 -11.47
N PRO A 6 -13.35 3.50 -10.55
CA PRO A 6 -12.02 3.94 -10.22
C PRO A 6 -11.19 2.75 -9.71
N LEU A 7 -9.90 2.70 -10.06
CA LEU A 7 -9.00 1.69 -9.53
C LEU A 7 -8.90 1.85 -8.00
N PRO A 8 -8.86 0.75 -7.20
CA PRO A 8 -8.97 0.87 -5.75
C PRO A 8 -7.89 1.76 -5.11
N GLY A 9 -6.66 1.75 -5.64
CA GLY A 9 -5.55 2.59 -5.18
C GLY A 9 -5.71 4.09 -5.45
N THR A 10 -6.66 4.49 -6.30
CA THR A 10 -7.07 5.90 -6.46
C THR A 10 -8.01 6.38 -5.35
N VAL A 11 -8.59 5.45 -4.59
CA VAL A 11 -9.51 5.72 -3.47
C VAL A 11 -8.84 5.43 -2.13
N TYR A 12 -8.03 4.38 -2.08
CA TYR A 12 -7.31 3.92 -0.89
C TYR A 12 -5.81 4.01 -1.15
N ASP A 13 -5.17 5.09 -0.70
CA ASP A 13 -3.70 5.21 -0.75
C ASP A 13 -3.00 4.14 0.09
N ALA A 14 -1.67 4.09 0.01
CA ALA A 14 -0.88 3.07 0.71
C ALA A 14 -1.09 3.10 2.24
N ASP A 15 -1.21 4.29 2.84
CA ASP A 15 -1.50 4.44 4.27
C ASP A 15 -2.89 3.90 4.62
N HIS A 16 -3.90 4.17 3.80
CA HIS A 16 -5.25 3.64 4.00
C HIS A 16 -5.27 2.12 3.86
N GLN A 17 -4.56 1.56 2.89
CA GLN A 17 -4.41 0.11 2.75
C GLN A 17 -3.76 -0.51 3.99
N CYS A 18 -2.77 0.15 4.60
CA CYS A 18 -2.19 -0.29 5.86
C CYS A 18 -3.20 -0.27 7.01
N ARG A 19 -3.99 0.80 7.13
CA ARG A 19 -5.04 0.90 8.15
C ARG A 19 -6.07 -0.22 8.05
N LEU A 20 -6.50 -0.54 6.82
CA LEU A 20 -7.43 -1.65 6.56
C LEU A 20 -6.82 -3.02 6.86
N THR A 21 -5.51 -3.17 6.71
CA THR A 21 -4.83 -4.47 6.82
C THR A 21 -4.37 -4.80 8.25
N PHE A 22 -3.92 -3.79 9.00
CA PHE A 22 -3.24 -3.94 10.29
C PHE A 22 -3.85 -3.09 11.43
N GLY A 23 -4.79 -2.18 11.13
CA GLY A 23 -5.49 -1.35 12.13
C GLY A 23 -5.24 0.14 11.96
N GLU A 24 -6.09 0.97 12.58
CA GLU A 24 -6.18 2.42 12.34
C GLU A 24 -4.87 3.21 12.53
N GLU A 25 -3.99 2.76 13.43
CA GLU A 25 -2.69 3.38 13.70
C GLU A 25 -1.58 2.96 12.73
N SER A 26 -1.87 2.01 11.83
CA SER A 26 -0.88 1.48 10.89
C SER A 26 -0.62 2.45 9.74
N GLN A 27 0.65 2.66 9.44
CA GLN A 27 1.16 3.58 8.42
C GLN A 27 2.01 2.83 7.41
N HIS A 28 2.10 3.37 6.20
CA HIS A 28 2.89 2.79 5.13
C HIS A 28 4.40 2.97 5.38
N CYS A 29 5.11 1.85 5.38
CA CYS A 29 6.57 1.83 5.37
C CYS A 29 7.08 1.97 3.95
N ARG A 30 7.84 3.02 3.66
CA ARG A 30 8.51 3.17 2.35
C ARG A 30 9.69 2.21 2.26
N ASP A 31 9.45 1.04 1.67
CA ASP A 31 10.49 0.14 1.20
C ASP A 31 10.62 0.26 -0.33
N LEU A 32 11.72 0.86 -0.79
CA LEU A 32 11.97 1.07 -2.21
C LEU A 32 12.18 -0.25 -2.97
N SER A 33 12.62 -1.32 -2.28
CA SER A 33 12.93 -2.60 -2.93
C SER A 33 11.70 -3.40 -3.34
N SER A 34 10.55 -3.10 -2.75
CA SER A 34 9.29 -3.84 -2.94
C SER A 34 8.11 -2.96 -3.36
N THR A 35 8.40 -1.75 -3.86
CA THR A 35 7.41 -0.81 -4.42
C THR A 35 6.40 -1.54 -5.32
N CYS A 36 5.10 -1.36 -5.05
CA CYS A 36 3.96 -2.04 -5.69
C CYS A 36 3.87 -3.56 -5.49
N ALA A 37 4.98 -4.27 -5.33
CA ALA A 37 5.02 -5.73 -5.23
C ALA A 37 4.57 -6.24 -3.84
N ALA A 38 4.89 -5.51 -2.77
CA ALA A 38 4.47 -5.84 -1.42
C ALA A 38 4.16 -4.58 -0.60
N LEU A 39 3.01 -4.55 0.06
CA LEU A 39 2.64 -3.50 0.99
C LEU A 39 3.26 -3.76 2.36
N TRP A 40 4.10 -2.82 2.81
CA TRP A 40 4.72 -2.86 4.14
C TRP A 40 4.09 -1.80 5.04
N CYS A 41 3.73 -2.21 6.24
CA CYS A 41 2.96 -1.38 7.16
C CYS A 41 3.56 -1.42 8.57
N THR A 42 3.44 -0.34 9.31
CA THR A 42 3.89 -0.28 10.70
C THR A 42 2.95 -1.10 11.60
N VAL A 43 3.54 -1.84 12.53
CA VAL A 43 2.84 -2.63 13.55
C VAL A 43 3.61 -2.49 14.86
N THR A 44 2.91 -2.28 15.97
CA THR A 44 3.52 -2.37 17.30
C THR A 44 3.66 -3.84 17.68
N SER A 45 4.89 -4.33 17.75
CA SER A 45 5.17 -5.70 18.15
C SER A 45 4.86 -5.93 19.64
N SER A 46 4.84 -7.20 20.06
CA SER A 46 4.48 -7.58 21.44
C SER A 46 5.38 -6.98 22.52
N ASN A 47 6.60 -6.54 22.19
CA ASN A 47 7.51 -5.87 23.11
C ASN A 47 7.39 -4.34 23.09
N GLY A 48 6.42 -3.78 22.35
CA GLY A 48 6.18 -2.34 22.22
C GLY A 48 6.98 -1.64 21.11
N LEU A 49 7.85 -2.36 20.39
CA LEU A 49 8.62 -1.77 19.28
C LEU A 49 7.76 -1.62 18.02
N LEU A 50 7.84 -0.45 17.39
CA LEU A 50 7.26 -0.21 16.06
C LEU A 50 8.13 -0.88 14.99
N VAL A 51 7.55 -1.81 14.22
CA VAL A 51 8.24 -2.56 13.17
C VAL A 51 7.44 -2.51 11.88
N CYS A 52 8.10 -2.67 10.73
CA CYS A 52 7.41 -2.85 9.46
C CYS A 52 7.11 -4.33 9.24
N GLN A 53 5.86 -4.64 8.91
CA GLN A 53 5.38 -5.99 8.62
C GLN A 53 4.59 -5.98 7.30
N THR A 54 4.56 -7.12 6.61
CA THR A 54 3.79 -7.30 5.38
C THR A 54 3.00 -8.61 5.44
N LYS A 55 1.88 -8.66 4.72
CA LYS A 55 1.14 -9.91 4.41
C LYS A 55 1.44 -10.42 2.99
N ASN A 56 2.48 -9.90 2.32
CA ASN A 56 2.90 -10.25 0.96
C ASN A 56 1.82 -10.02 -0.12
N PHE A 57 0.95 -9.02 0.07
CA PHE A 57 0.02 -8.57 -0.97
C PHE A 57 0.58 -7.33 -1.68
N PRO A 58 0.38 -7.19 -3.00
CA PRO A 58 0.78 -5.99 -3.72
C PRO A 58 -0.03 -4.78 -3.25
N TRP A 59 0.44 -3.59 -3.59
CA TRP A 59 -0.34 -2.37 -3.41
C TRP A 59 -1.53 -2.43 -4.37
N ALA A 60 -2.64 -1.81 -3.99
CA ALA A 60 -3.82 -1.76 -4.85
C ALA A 60 -3.51 -1.07 -6.19
N ASP A 61 -4.12 -1.55 -7.27
CA ASP A 61 -3.98 -0.92 -8.58
C ASP A 61 -4.42 0.56 -8.52
N GLY A 62 -3.65 1.44 -9.16
CA GLY A 62 -3.83 2.89 -9.13
C GLY A 62 -3.18 3.60 -7.94
N THR A 63 -2.55 2.88 -6.99
CA THR A 63 -1.84 3.53 -5.87
C THR A 63 -0.63 4.30 -6.40
N PRO A 64 -0.42 5.56 -6.02
CA PRO A 64 0.77 6.31 -6.41
C PRO A 64 2.05 5.65 -5.88
N CYS A 65 3.03 5.44 -6.75
CA CYS A 65 4.33 4.83 -6.39
C CYS A 65 5.54 5.76 -6.66
N GLY A 66 5.29 6.97 -7.13
CA GLY A 66 6.28 8.02 -7.37
C GLY A 66 5.61 9.31 -7.85
N ASP A 67 6.40 10.28 -8.32
CA ASP A 67 5.88 11.60 -8.74
C ASP A 67 4.89 11.53 -9.90
N VAL A 68 5.10 10.58 -10.82
CA VAL A 68 4.24 10.38 -12.01
C VAL A 68 3.78 8.93 -12.18
N GLY A 69 4.12 8.04 -11.24
CA GLY A 69 3.90 6.61 -11.37
C GLY A 69 2.74 6.07 -10.53
N PHE A 70 2.09 5.01 -11.02
CA PHE A 70 1.06 4.27 -10.30
C PHE A 70 1.28 2.76 -10.36
N CYS A 71 0.82 2.05 -9.33
CA CYS A 71 0.90 0.60 -9.28
C CYS A 71 -0.15 -0.03 -10.21
N LEU A 72 0.24 -1.02 -11.00
CA LEU A 72 -0.67 -1.87 -11.76
C LEU A 72 -0.11 -3.29 -11.80
N ALA A 73 -0.91 -4.28 -11.41
CA ALA A 73 -0.51 -5.69 -11.36
C ALA A 73 0.81 -5.92 -10.59
N GLY A 74 1.02 -5.15 -9.50
CA GLY A 74 2.21 -5.24 -8.66
C GLY A 74 3.46 -4.56 -9.20
N GLN A 75 3.36 -3.77 -10.28
CA GLN A 75 4.49 -3.02 -10.86
C GLN A 75 4.22 -1.52 -10.84
N CYS A 76 5.26 -0.72 -10.58
CA CYS A 76 5.17 0.73 -10.70
C CYS A 76 5.34 1.13 -12.17
N LEU A 77 4.27 1.65 -12.78
CA LEU A 77 4.26 2.13 -14.16
C LEU A 77 4.33 3.66 -14.16
N SER A 78 5.14 4.23 -15.06
CA SER A 78 5.29 5.68 -15.31
C SER A 78 4.57 6.12 -16.57
#